data_AF-A0A6A5WLW9-F1
#
_entry.id   AF-A0A6A5WLW9-F1
#
_cell.length_a   1.000
_cell.length_b   1.000
_cell.length_c   1.000
_cell.angle_alpha   90.00
_cell.angle_beta   90.00
_cell.angle_gamma   90.00
#
_symmetry.space_group_name_H-M   'P 1'
#
loop_
_entity.id
_entity.type
_entity.pdbx_description
1 polymer ?
#
loop_
_entity_poly.entity_id
_entity_poly.type
_entity_poly.pdbx_seq_one_letter_code
_entity_poly.pdbx_strand_id
1 'polypeptide(L)'
;MDPIQDAVTFFESQEPGEELSYTEVAKRYNINRVTLARRHQGVQTTRAAAKVNKQKLSHEQEIELVEYIEGLTQRALPPTR
;
A
#
# COMPACT_ATOMS: atom_id res chain seq x y z
N MET A 1 5.56 11.14 6.74
CA MET A 1 6.55 10.22 6.13
C MET A 1 6.35 8.84 6.71
N ASP A 2 6.43 7.77 5.90
CA ASP A 2 6.35 6.37 6.36
C ASP A 2 7.79 5.92 6.70
N PRO A 3 8.17 5.80 7.99
CA PRO A 3 9.56 5.53 8.38
C PRO A 3 10.10 4.21 7.82
N ILE A 4 9.20 3.26 7.52
CA ILE A 4 9.58 1.99 6.90
C ILE A 4 9.95 2.23 5.43
N GLN A 5 9.18 3.07 4.72
CA GLN A 5 9.48 3.40 3.34
C GLN A 5 10.76 4.22 3.22
N ASP A 6 10.99 5.17 4.13
CA ASP A 6 12.22 5.97 4.17
C ASP A 6 13.47 5.11 4.45
N ALA A 7 13.33 4.08 5.28
CA ALA A 7 14.39 3.12 5.54
C ALA A 7 14.66 2.20 4.34
N VAL A 8 13.62 1.84 3.57
CA VAL A 8 13.74 1.04 2.34
C VAL A 8 14.43 1.84 1.25
N THR A 9 14.04 3.10 1.03
CA THR A 9 14.69 3.96 0.03
C THR A 9 16.15 4.24 0.37
N PHE A 10 16.46 4.39 1.66
CA PHE A 10 17.85 4.47 2.14
C PHE A 10 18.65 3.21 1.78
N PHE A 11 18.06 2.02 1.96
CA PHE A 11 18.69 0.76 1.58
C PHE A 11 18.91 0.62 0.07
N GLU A 12 17.91 1.00 -0.73
CA GLU A 12 17.96 0.91 -2.20
C GLU A 12 18.90 1.93 -2.84
N SER A 13 19.18 3.04 -2.16
CA SER A 13 20.08 4.10 -2.66
C SER A 13 21.56 3.76 -2.49
N GLN A 14 21.89 2.66 -1.81
CA GLN A 14 23.26 2.32 -1.47
C GLN A 14 23.97 1.54 -2.57
N GLU A 15 25.27 1.80 -2.73
CA GLU A 15 26.07 1.17 -3.78
C GLU A 15 26.12 -0.37 -3.59
N PRO A 16 25.98 -1.13 -4.68
CA PRO A 16 26.03 -2.58 -4.62
C PRO A 16 27.42 -3.04 -4.17
N GLY A 17 27.53 -3.48 -2.92
CA GLY A 17 28.78 -3.93 -2.30
C GLY A 17 28.95 -3.51 -0.85
N GLU A 18 28.16 -2.54 -0.36
CA GLU A 18 28.15 -2.16 1.05
C GLU A 18 27.15 -3.04 1.82
N GLU A 19 27.65 -3.95 2.67
CA GLU A 19 26.80 -4.76 3.56
C GLU A 19 26.24 -3.92 4.71
N LEU A 20 25.19 -3.13 4.43
CA LEU A 20 24.44 -2.45 5.47
C LEU A 20 23.62 -3.46 6.29
N SER A 21 23.81 -3.45 7.60
CA SER A 21 23.04 -4.30 8.49
C SER A 21 21.61 -3.75 8.66
N TYR A 22 20.59 -4.60 8.42
CA TYR A 22 19.20 -4.27 8.74
C TYR A 22 19.01 -3.78 10.17
N THR A 23 19.86 -4.22 11.11
CA THR A 23 19.79 -3.82 12.51
C THR A 23 20.15 -2.35 12.71
N GLU A 24 21.15 -1.86 12.00
CA GLU A 24 21.65 -0.48 12.14
C GLU A 24 20.67 0.52 11.54
N VAL A 25 20.19 0.22 10.34
CA VAL A 25 19.16 1.04 9.68
C VAL A 25 17.88 1.01 10.50
N ALA A 26 17.44 -0.14 10.98
CA ALA A 26 16.25 -0.23 11.81
C ALA A 26 16.37 0.62 13.10
N LYS A 27 17.54 0.67 13.73
CA LYS A 27 17.81 1.57 14.87
C LYS A 27 17.75 3.03 14.46
N ARG A 28 18.38 3.41 13.33
CA ARG A 28 18.40 4.79 12.82
C ARG A 28 17.00 5.35 12.59
N TYR A 29 16.11 4.53 12.04
CA TYR A 29 14.73 4.92 11.73
C TYR A 29 13.72 4.55 12.84
N ASN A 30 14.20 4.02 13.98
CA ASN A 30 13.39 3.55 15.10
C ASN A 30 12.25 2.59 14.68
N ILE A 31 12.58 1.63 13.80
CA ILE A 31 11.65 0.61 13.29
C ILE A 31 12.09 -0.80 13.70
N ASN A 32 11.18 -1.75 13.63
CA ASN A 32 11.52 -3.15 13.87
C ASN A 32 12.33 -3.72 12.69
N ARG A 33 13.48 -4.33 12.98
CA ARG A 33 14.37 -4.98 12.01
C ARG A 33 13.66 -5.99 11.09
N VAL A 34 12.78 -6.83 11.65
CA VAL A 34 12.07 -7.86 10.89
C VAL A 34 11.08 -7.23 9.92
N THR A 35 10.41 -6.16 10.34
CA THR A 35 9.50 -5.39 9.48
C THR A 35 10.26 -4.77 8.30
N LEU A 36 11.42 -4.17 8.56
CA LEU A 36 12.26 -3.58 7.51
C LEU A 36 12.72 -4.64 6.50
N ALA A 37 13.27 -5.76 6.97
CA ALA A 37 13.73 -6.83 6.09
C ALA A 37 12.60 -7.40 5.22
N ARG A 38 11.42 -7.66 5.80
CA ARG A 38 10.25 -8.15 5.06
C ARG A 38 9.74 -7.16 4.01
N ARG A 39 9.79 -5.86 4.30
CA ARG A 39 9.38 -4.83 3.34
C ARG A 39 10.37 -4.72 2.19
N HIS A 40 11.67 -4.68 2.49
CA HIS A 40 12.73 -4.60 1.47
C HIS A 40 12.76 -5.85 0.57
N GLN A 41 12.51 -7.04 1.12
CA GLN A 41 12.40 -8.29 0.36
C GLN A 41 11.06 -8.45 -0.40
N GLY A 42 10.16 -7.48 -0.34
CA GLY A 42 8.84 -7.54 -1.00
C GLY A 42 7.84 -8.51 -0.36
N VAL A 43 8.14 -9.10 0.80
CA VAL A 43 7.23 -10.00 1.53
C VAL A 43 6.03 -9.24 2.09
N GLN A 44 6.24 -8.00 2.56
CA GLN A 44 5.18 -7.09 2.97
C GLN A 44 5.01 -5.96 1.97
N THR A 45 3.76 -5.67 1.62
CA THR A 45 3.40 -4.52 0.78
C THR A 45 3.06 -3.27 1.61
N THR A 46 2.90 -2.14 0.94
CA THR A 46 2.49 -0.88 1.58
C THR A 46 1.04 -0.95 2.07
N ARG A 47 0.67 -0.13 3.06
CA ARG A 47 -0.73 -0.07 3.52
C ARG A 47 -1.67 0.37 2.39
N ALA A 48 -1.22 1.25 1.51
CA ALA A 48 -2.00 1.72 0.37
C ALA A 48 -2.22 0.59 -0.64
N ALA A 49 -1.17 -0.14 -1.02
CA ALA A 49 -1.27 -1.28 -1.93
C ALA A 49 -2.13 -2.40 -1.32
N ALA A 50 -1.97 -2.68 -0.02
CA ALA A 50 -2.82 -3.64 0.69
C ALA A 50 -4.29 -3.20 0.71
N LYS A 51 -4.57 -1.89 0.82
CA LYS A 51 -5.95 -1.37 0.75
C LYS A 51 -6.55 -1.64 -0.62
N VAL A 52 -5.83 -1.33 -1.69
CA VAL A 52 -6.27 -1.57 -3.08
C VAL A 52 -6.48 -3.06 -3.32
N ASN A 53 -5.53 -3.92 -2.94
CA ASN A 53 -5.63 -5.37 -3.12
C ASN A 53 -6.76 -6.02 -2.30
N LYS A 54 -7.23 -5.36 -1.24
CA LYS A 54 -8.36 -5.83 -0.42
C LYS A 54 -9.72 -5.33 -0.93
N GLN A 55 -9.76 -4.37 -1.85
CA GLN A 55 -11.01 -3.94 -2.45
C GLN A 55 -11.60 -5.07 -3.28
N LYS A 56 -12.91 -5.24 -3.19
CA LYS A 56 -13.65 -6.24 -3.98
C LYS A 56 -13.95 -5.75 -5.39
N LEU A 57 -14.00 -4.44 -5.56
CA LEU A 57 -14.32 -3.78 -6.81
C LEU A 57 -13.08 -3.00 -7.27
N SER A 58 -12.89 -2.94 -8.59
CA SER A 58 -11.96 -1.99 -9.19
C SER A 58 -12.50 -0.57 -9.07
N HIS A 59 -11.64 0.42 -9.24
CA HIS A 59 -12.05 1.83 -9.25
C HIS A 59 -13.12 2.10 -10.32
N GLU A 60 -12.97 1.51 -11.51
CA GLU A 60 -13.94 1.62 -12.61
C GLU A 60 -15.30 1.01 -12.24
N GLN A 61 -15.29 -0.15 -11.57
CA GLN A 61 -16.52 -0.79 -11.09
C GLN A 61 -17.21 0.02 -9.99
N GLU A 62 -16.45 0.66 -9.10
CA GLU A 62 -17.02 1.57 -8.10
C GLU A 62 -17.70 2.78 -8.78
N ILE A 63 -17.07 3.37 -9.80
CA ILE A 63 -17.64 4.49 -10.56
C ILE A 63 -18.94 4.06 -11.25
N GLU A 64 -18.91 2.95 -12.00
CA GLU A 64 -20.09 2.43 -12.71
C GLU A 64 -21.24 2.15 -11.73
N LEU A 65 -20.94 1.55 -10.57
CA LEU A 65 -21.94 1.26 -9.55
C LEU A 65 -22.57 2.53 -8.97
N VAL A 66 -21.77 3.56 -8.73
CA VAL A 66 -22.26 4.86 -8.24
C VAL A 66 -23.17 5.51 -9.28
N GLU A 67 -22.73 5.60 -10.54
CA GLU A 67 -23.53 6.17 -11.64
C GLU A 67 -24.85 5.42 -11.83
N TYR A 68 -24.83 4.09 -11.72
CA TYR A 68 -26.03 3.26 -11.79
C TYR A 68 -27.03 3.59 -10.67
N ILE A 69 -26.56 3.66 -9.42
CA ILE A 69 -27.40 3.98 -8.25
C ILE A 69 -27.97 5.40 -8.37
N GLU A 70 -27.16 6.36 -8.81
CA GLU A 70 -27.61 7.73 -9.04
C GLU A 70 -28.70 7.79 -10.12
N GLY A 71 -28.51 7.10 -11.24
CA GLY A 71 -29.52 7.03 -12.31
C GLY A 71 -30.82 6.35 -11.89
N LEU A 72 -30.79 5.39 -10.97
CA LEU A 72 -32.00 4.83 -10.37
C LEU A 72 -32.68 5.81 -9.41
N THR A 73 -31.89 6.47 -8.57
CA THR A 73 -32.38 7.46 -7.60
C THR A 73 -33.07 8.63 -8.29
N GLN A 74 -32.52 9.13 -9.39
CA GLN A 74 -33.14 10.18 -10.21
C GLN A 74 -34.51 9.77 -10.78
N ARG A 75 -34.70 8.47 -11.05
CA ARG A 75 -35.97 7.91 -11.51
C ARG A 75 -36.91 7.49 -10.39
N ALA A 76 -36.53 7.73 -9.12
CA ALA A 76 -37.20 7.23 -7.93
C ALA A 76 -37.41 5.70 -7.94
N LEU A 77 -36.48 4.97 -8.58
CA LEU A 77 -36.49 3.52 -8.62
C LEU A 77 -35.54 2.96 -7.56
N PRO A 78 -35.90 1.88 -6.85
CA PRO A 78 -34.99 1.23 -5.93
C PRO A 78 -33.83 0.54 -6.69
N PRO A 79 -32.67 0.32 -6.05
CA PRO A 79 -31.61 -0.56 -6.56
C PRO A 79 -32.18 -1.93 -6.90
N THR A 80 -32.02 -2.37 -8.15
CA THR A 80 -32.61 -3.62 -8.66
C THR A 80 -31.59 -4.73 -8.91
N ARG A 81 -30.30 -4.43 -8.73
CA ARG A 81 -29.16 -5.35 -8.90
C ARG A 81 -28.19 -5.20 -7.75
#